data_AF-A0A380W6C5-F1
#
_entry.id   AF-A0A380W6C5-F1
#
_cell.length_a   1.000
_cell.length_b   1.000
_cell.length_c   1.000
_cell.angle_alpha   90.00
_cell.angle_beta   90.00
_cell.angle_gamma   90.00
#
_symmetry.space_group_name_H-M   'P 1'
#
loop_
_entity.id
_entity.type
_entity.pdbx_description
1 polymer ?
#
loop_
_entity_poly.entity_id
_entity_poly.type
_entity_poly.pdbx_seq_one_letter_code
_entity_poly.pdbx_strand_id
1 'polypeptide(L)' 'MNASVGTKSYERYLFEYRFENAEWALEIVASSPDEAKERLKAISWAKYKGEIFAKITVPTNPVAGIIDRIRKSWNL' A
#
# COMPACT_ATOMS: atom_id res chain seq x y z
N MET A 1 16.99 -30.92 0.14
CA MET A 1 17.38 -29.49 0.05
C MET A 1 16.14 -28.68 0.44
N ASN A 2 16.06 -28.23 1.69
CA ASN A 2 14.93 -27.41 2.14
C ASN A 2 15.28 -25.95 1.82
N ALA A 3 14.59 -25.36 0.84
CA ALA A 3 14.68 -23.94 0.58
C ALA A 3 14.17 -23.20 1.82
N SER A 4 15.07 -22.51 2.52
CA SER A 4 14.70 -21.54 3.54
C SER A 4 13.81 -20.50 2.85
N VAL A 5 12.52 -20.49 3.16
CA VAL A 5 11.63 -19.41 2.75
C VAL A 5 12.13 -18.17 3.49
N GLY A 6 12.99 -17.39 2.83
CA GLY A 6 13.44 -16.11 3.35
C GLY A 6 12.22 -15.22 3.48
N THR A 7 11.75 -14.99 4.70
CA THR A 7 10.70 -14.01 4.98
C THR A 7 11.26 -12.63 4.64
N LYS A 8 10.91 -12.11 3.46
CA LYS A 8 11.21 -10.71 3.11
C LYS A 8 10.36 -9.80 4.00
N SER A 9 11.00 -9.07 4.90
CA SER A 9 10.38 -7.94 5.58
C SER A 9 10.23 -6.77 4.61
N TYR A 10 9.17 -6.00 4.78
CA TYR A 10 8.93 -4.78 4.03
C TYR A 10 8.93 -3.60 4.98
N GLU A 11 9.67 -2.56 4.61
CA GLU A 11 9.77 -1.30 5.34
C GLU A 11 9.21 -0.16 4.49
N ARG A 12 8.94 0.99 5.13
CA ARG A 12 8.50 2.21 4.45
C ARG A 12 9.68 3.16 4.28
N TYR A 13 9.98 3.52 3.04
CA TYR A 13 11.06 4.43 2.69
C TYR A 13 10.46 5.77 2.23
N LEU A 14 10.89 6.86 2.86
CA LEU A 14 10.45 8.23 2.56
C LEU A 14 11.32 8.85 1.47
N PHE A 15 10.70 9.48 0.49
CA PHE A 15 11.37 10.27 -0.54
C PHE A 15 10.75 11.66 -0.62
N GLU A 16 11.61 12.68 -0.71
CA GLU A 16 11.21 14.06 -0.90
C GLU A 16 11.41 14.48 -2.36
N TYR A 17 10.52 15.35 -2.85
CA TYR A 17 10.62 15.94 -4.18
C TYR A 17 10.05 17.36 -4.20
N ARG A 18 10.44 18.13 -5.21
CA ARG A 18 9.95 19.50 -5.42
C ARG A 18 8.96 19.58 -6.57
N PHE A 19 7.86 20.27 -6.34
CA PHE A 19 6.86 20.59 -7.35
C PHE A 19 6.20 21.94 -7.01
N GLU A 20 6.11 22.85 -7.99
CA GLU A 20 5.51 24.18 -7.83
C GLU A 20 6.02 24.99 -6.62
N ASN A 21 7.35 25.06 -6.45
CA ASN A 21 8.01 25.75 -5.33
C ASN A 21 7.69 25.19 -3.93
N ALA A 22 7.06 24.02 -3.84
CA ALA A 22 6.82 23.31 -2.59
C ALA A 22 7.62 22.00 -2.54
N GLU A 23 7.95 21.58 -1.31
CA GLU A 23 8.52 20.28 -1.01
C GLU A 23 7.40 19.32 -0.59
N TRP A 24 7.41 18.15 -1.20
CA TRP A 24 6.44 17.09 -0.99
C TRP A 24 7.18 15.81 -0.61
N ALA A 25 6.48 14.90 0.06
CA ALA A 25 7.03 13.61 0.42
C ALA A 25 6.11 12.47 -0.02
N LEU A 26 6.70 11.35 -0.42
CA LEU A 26 6.00 10.11 -0.71
C LEU A 26 6.66 8.92 -0.02
N GLU A 27 5.85 7.97 0.43
CA GLU A 27 6.32 6.71 1.01
C GLU A 27 6.27 5.59 -0.03
N ILE A 28 7.35 4.82 -0.12
CA ILE A 28 7.42 3.58 -0.91
C ILE A 28 7.67 2.41 0.03
N VAL A 29 6.77 1.42 0.00
CA VAL A 29 6.97 0.14 0.68
C VAL A 29 7.89 -0.74 -0.16
N ALA A 30 8.98 -1.25 0.41
CA ALA A 30 9.94 -2.11 -0.29
C ALA A 30 10.70 -3.03 0.69
N SER A 31 11.37 -4.07 0.17
CA SER A 31 12.18 -4.99 0.99
C SER A 31 13.62 -4.51 1.23
N SER A 32 14.05 -3.46 0.52
CA SER A 32 15.34 -2.81 0.70
C SER A 32 15.30 -1.36 0.20
N PRO A 33 16.27 -0.51 0.61
CA PRO A 33 16.40 0.84 0.06
C PRO A 33 16.60 0.85 -1.46
N ASP A 34 17.32 -0.14 -2.00
CA ASP A 34 17.59 -0.23 -3.44
C ASP A 34 16.33 -0.59 -4.24
N GLU A 35 15.52 -1.53 -3.74
CA GLU A 35 14.21 -1.80 -4.34
C GLU A 35 13.30 -0.54 -4.28
N ALA A 36 13.34 0.21 -3.18
CA ALA A 36 12.57 1.44 -3.05
C ALA A 36 12.96 2.48 -4.12
N LYS A 37 14.27 2.65 -4.38
CA LYS A 37 14.78 3.52 -5.46
C LYS A 37 14.36 3.05 -6.85
N GLU A 38 14.40 1.74 -7.12
CA GLU A 38 13.93 1.20 -8.41
C GLU A 38 12.43 1.39 -8.59
N ARG A 39 11.63 1.21 -7.54
CA ARG A 39 10.19 1.52 -7.56
C ARG A 39 9.94 3.02 -7.80
N LEU A 40 10.72 3.92 -7.19
CA LEU A 40 10.62 5.37 -7.43
C LEU A 40 10.80 5.70 -8.92
N LYS A 41 11.78 5.07 -9.59
CA LYS A 41 11.98 5.25 -11.04
C LYS A 41 10.78 4.78 -11.85
N ALA A 42 10.15 3.67 -11.44
CA ALA A 42 8.97 3.13 -12.14
C ALA A 42 7.71 4.00 -11.95
N ILE A 43 7.61 4.80 -10.88
CA ILE A 43 6.46 5.68 -10.62
C ILE A 43 6.26 6.72 -11.73
N SER A 44 7.31 7.18 -12.41
CA SER A 44 7.17 8.14 -13.52
C SER A 44 6.37 7.57 -14.71
N TRP A 45 6.20 6.25 -14.77
CA TRP A 45 5.42 5.52 -15.78
C TRP A 45 4.03 5.11 -15.27
N ALA A 46 3.66 5.51 -14.05
CA ALA A 46 2.37 5.18 -13.46
C ALA A 46 1.21 5.78 -14.27
N LYS A 47 0.09 5.06 -14.32
CA LYS A 47 -1.13 5.54 -14.98
C LYS A 47 -2.09 6.07 -13.93
N TYR A 48 -2.66 7.26 -14.17
CA TYR A 48 -3.77 7.76 -13.36
C TYR A 48 -4.97 6.80 -13.47
N LYS A 49 -5.49 6.36 -12.33
CA LYS A 49 -6.61 5.40 -12.23
C LYS A 49 -7.87 5.99 -11.60
N GLY A 50 -7.86 7.29 -11.28
CA GLY A 50 -8.92 7.96 -10.52
C GLY A 50 -8.49 8.28 -9.09
N GLU A 51 -9.39 8.89 -8.34
CA GLU A 51 -9.20 9.25 -6.94
C GLU A 51 -9.36 8.05 -6.01
N ILE A 52 -8.62 8.03 -4.91
CA ILE A 52 -8.83 7.04 -3.85
C ILE A 52 -10.08 7.43 -3.07
N PHE A 53 -11.15 6.66 -3.20
CA PHE A 53 -12.41 6.90 -2.47
C PHE A 53 -12.34 6.45 -1.01
N ALA A 54 -11.64 5.35 -0.72
CA ALA A 54 -11.53 4.80 0.63
C ALA A 54 -10.21 4.06 0.83
N LYS A 55 -9.67 4.11 2.05
CA LYS A 55 -8.54 3.28 2.52
C LYS A 55 -9.04 2.42 3.67
N ILE A 56 -9.17 1.11 3.42
CA ILE A 56 -9.55 0.14 4.46
C ILE A 56 -8.32 -0.62 4.97
N THR A 57 -8.19 -0.71 6.29
CA THR A 57 -7.21 -1.60 6.92
C THR A 57 -7.81 -2.99 7.02
N VAL A 58 -7.21 -3.98 6.35
CA VAL A 58 -7.61 -5.38 6.51
C VAL A 58 -6.91 -5.92 7.77
N PRO A 59 -7.64 -6.27 8.84
CA PRO A 59 -7.02 -6.83 10.03
C PRO A 59 -6.43 -8.21 9.72
N THR A 60 -5.18 -8.43 10.12
CA THR A 60 -4.44 -9.71 9.95
C THR A 60 -4.88 -10.80 10.92
N ASN A 61 -5.83 -10.53 11.83
CA ASN A 61 -6.37 -11.52 12.75
C ASN A 61 -7.80 -11.94 12.32
N PRO A 62 -8.08 -13.24 12.08
CA PRO A 62 -9.31 -13.73 11.45
C PRO A 62 -10.58 -13.66 12.34
N VAL A 63 -10.60 -12.84 13.41
CA VAL A 63 -11.75 -12.76 14.32
C VAL A 63 -12.79 -11.72 13.87
N ALA A 64 -12.54 -10.94 12.83
CA ALA A 64 -13.51 -9.97 12.30
C ALA A 64 -14.44 -10.57 11.25
N GLY A 65 -15.11 -11.68 11.57
CA GLY A 65 -16.34 -12.16 10.89
C GLY A 65 -17.54 -11.21 11.08
N ILE A 66 -17.33 -9.90 10.99
CA ILE A 66 -18.34 -8.83 11.15
C ILE A 66 -18.38 -7.97 9.88
N ILE A 67 -18.18 -8.57 8.72
CA ILE A 67 -18.69 -7.99 7.45
C ILE A 67 -19.88 -8.81 6.93
N ASP A 68 -20.22 -9.93 7.57
CA ASP A 68 -21.40 -10.74 7.25
C ASP A 68 -22.70 -10.21 7.91
N ARG A 69 -22.74 -8.91 8.21
CA ARG A 69 -23.88 -8.28 8.88
C ARG A 69 -24.24 -6.91 8.31
N ILE A 70 -24.05 -6.70 7.00
CA ILE A 70 -25.05 -5.94 6.23
C ILE A 70 -26.23 -6.89 5.98
N ARG A 71 -26.88 -7.18 7.11
CA ARG A 71 -28.18 -7.78 7.24
C ARG A 71 -29.14 -6.91 6.45
N LYS A 72 -29.72 -7.49 5.39
CA LYS A 72 -31.17 -7.52 5.19
C LYS A 72 -31.89 -6.39 5.93
N SER A 73 -31.86 -5.20 5.33
CA SER A 73 -32.91 -4.19 5.50
C SER A 73 -33.32 -3.72 4.11
N TRP A 74 -33.70 -4.68 3.27
CA TRP A 74 -34.65 -4.44 2.20
C TRP A 74 -35.90 -5.24 2.56
N ASN A 75 -36.78 -4.57 3.31
CA ASN A 75 -38.20 -4.82 3.37
C ASN A 75 -38.82 -3.46 3.69
N LEU A 76 -39.10 -2.71 2.63
CA LEU A 76 -40.38 -2.06 2.44
C LEU A 76 -40.77 -2.28 0.97
#